data_AF-A0A846U3T0-F1
#
_entry.id   AF-A0A846U3T0-F1
#
_cell.length_a   1.000
_cell.length_b   1.000
_cell.length_c   1.000
_cell.angle_alpha   90.00
_cell.angle_beta   90.00
_cell.angle_gamma   90.00
#
_symmetry.space_group_name_H-M   'P 1'
#
loop_
_entity.id
_entity.type
_entity.pdbx_description
1 polymer ?
#
loop_
_entity_poly.entity_id
_entity_poly.type
_entity_poly.pdbx_seq_one_letter_code
_entity_poly.pdbx_strand_id
1 'polypeptide(L)'
;MRKPVYLLLLISAALYVGEQVVGVLELVIRSQLLSSANTGAMIGSSVMGVAFSVCTIGALYMVVLIPMMLGHNWGRVVGYVFASLGTLGAILNLVYLIGLPGPLWILNVGVELLFIGVNIAWIVVAAKTWEKPAAAPYPCPPLH
;
A
#
# COMPACT_ATOMS: atom_id res chain seq x y z
N MET A 1 6.94 -5.92 -20.57
CA MET A 1 6.46 -6.70 -19.40
C MET A 1 6.02 -5.79 -18.24
N ARG A 2 5.02 -4.89 -18.41
CA ARG A 2 4.61 -3.93 -17.35
C ARG A 2 3.36 -4.34 -16.55
N LYS A 3 2.52 -5.23 -17.10
CA LYS A 3 1.29 -5.74 -16.49
C LYS A 3 1.43 -6.23 -15.03
N PRO A 4 2.45 -7.03 -14.65
CA PRO A 4 2.54 -7.53 -13.28
C PRO A 4 2.85 -6.45 -12.24
N VAL A 5 3.59 -5.40 -12.62
CA VAL A 5 3.93 -4.30 -11.70
C VAL A 5 2.71 -3.44 -11.38
N TYR A 6 1.84 -3.19 -12.37
CA TYR A 6 0.57 -2.49 -12.14
C TYR A 6 -0.37 -3.29 -11.23
N LEU A 7 -0.45 -4.61 -11.44
CA LEU A 7 -1.33 -5.49 -10.68
C LEU A 7 -0.89 -5.55 -9.21
N LEU A 8 0.42 -5.68 -8.96
CA LEU A 8 0.98 -5.63 -7.61
C LEU A 8 0.79 -4.27 -6.93
N LEU A 9 0.86 -3.18 -7.71
CA LEU A 9 0.59 -1.84 -7.18
C LEU A 9 -0.87 -1.71 -6.69
N LEU A 10 -1.82 -2.17 -7.50
CA LEU A 10 -3.24 -2.15 -7.17
C LEU A 10 -3.57 -3.06 -6.00
N ILE A 11 -2.96 -4.26 -5.92
CA ILE A 11 -3.13 -5.16 -4.77
C ILE A 11 -2.58 -4.51 -3.50
N SER A 12 -1.41 -3.87 -3.57
CA SER A 12 -0.82 -3.15 -2.42
C SER A 12 -1.76 -2.06 -1.92
N ALA A 13 -2.33 -1.26 -2.84
CA ALA A 13 -3.32 -0.25 -2.49
C ALA A 13 -4.58 -0.86 -1.84
N ALA A 14 -5.10 -1.95 -2.39
CA ALA A 14 -6.28 -2.63 -1.86
C ALA A 14 -6.03 -3.20 -0.45
N LEU A 15 -4.86 -3.79 -0.21
CA LEU A 15 -4.48 -4.32 1.10
C LEU A 15 -4.37 -3.22 2.14
N TYR A 16 -3.77 -2.08 1.79
CA TYR A 16 -3.70 -0.92 2.67
C TYR A 16 -5.09 -0.41 3.06
N VAL A 17 -5.99 -0.25 2.07
CA VAL A 17 -7.38 0.16 2.35
C VAL A 17 -8.07 -0.84 3.28
N GLY A 18 -7.85 -2.14 3.04
CA GLY A 18 -8.35 -3.20 3.91
C GLY A 18 -7.87 -3.06 5.35
N GLU A 19 -6.58 -2.82 5.57
CA GLU A 19 -5.98 -2.58 6.90
C GLU A 19 -6.66 -1.42 7.64
N GLN A 20 -6.86 -0.29 6.96
CA GLN A 20 -7.50 0.90 7.55
C GLN A 20 -8.95 0.61 7.98
N VAL A 21 -9.69 -0.14 7.16
CA VAL A 21 -11.07 -0.54 7.46
C VAL A 21 -11.11 -1.49 8.66
N VAL A 22 -10.21 -2.47 8.74
CA VAL A 22 -10.12 -3.39 9.88
C VAL A 22 -9.73 -2.64 11.15
N GLY A 23 -8.80 -1.69 11.08
CA GLY A 23 -8.42 -0.83 12.21
C GLY A 23 -9.59 -0.02 12.77
N VAL A 24 -10.42 0.58 11.90
CA VAL A 24 -11.64 1.28 12.34
C VAL A 24 -12.64 0.31 12.96
N LEU A 25 -12.84 -0.86 12.36
CA LEU A 25 -13.76 -1.86 12.89
C LEU A 25 -13.34 -2.31 14.30
N GLU A 26 -12.04 -2.52 14.52
CA GLU A 26 -11.50 -2.85 15.83
C GLU A 26 -11.74 -1.73 16.86
N LEU A 27 -11.58 -0.47 16.44
CA LEU A 27 -11.87 0.68 17.29
C LEU A 27 -13.37 0.78 17.62
N VAL A 28 -14.27 0.50 16.67
CA VAL A 28 -15.72 0.47 16.92
C VAL A 28 -16.04 -0.62 17.95
N ILE A 29 -15.50 -1.82 17.81
CA ILE A 29 -15.73 -2.92 18.77
C ILE A 29 -15.24 -2.53 20.17
N ARG A 30 -14.01 -2.01 20.29
CA ARG A 30 -13.45 -1.58 21.57
C ARG A 30 -14.24 -0.43 22.21
N SER A 31 -14.74 0.51 21.40
CA SER A 31 -15.49 1.66 21.89
C SER A 31 -16.94 1.34 22.25
N GLN A 32 -17.54 0.29 21.69
CA GLN A 32 -18.84 -0.24 22.15
C GLN A 32 -18.74 -1.01 23.47
N LEU A 33 -17.59 -1.66 23.74
CA LEU A 33 -17.31 -2.27 25.04
C LEU A 33 -17.13 -1.24 26.15
N LEU A 34 -16.69 -0.02 25.82
CA LEU A 34 -16.47 1.09 26.74
C LEU A 34 -17.65 2.08 26.64
N SER A 35 -18.76 1.79 27.32
CA SER A 35 -19.97 2.62 27.32
C SER A 35 -19.69 4.05 27.81
N SER A 36 -19.48 4.99 26.90
CA SER A 36 -19.34 6.42 27.21
C SER A 36 -19.88 7.30 26.08
N ALA A 37 -20.41 8.48 26.42
CA ALA A 37 -20.97 9.44 25.45
C ALA A 37 -19.94 9.95 24.42
N ASN A 38 -18.64 9.75 24.66
CA ASN A 38 -17.55 10.10 23.73
C ASN A 38 -17.38 9.11 22.57
N THR A 39 -18.04 7.95 22.61
CA THR A 39 -17.92 6.89 21.59
C THR A 39 -18.32 7.39 20.19
N GLY A 40 -19.38 8.21 20.07
CA GLY A 40 -19.83 8.73 18.78
C GLY A 40 -18.83 9.68 18.12
N ALA A 41 -18.21 10.58 18.89
CA ALA A 41 -17.20 11.51 18.39
C ALA A 41 -15.90 10.79 17.99
N MET A 42 -15.48 9.78 18.77
CA MET A 42 -14.30 8.96 18.46
C MET A 42 -14.48 8.11 17.20
N ILE A 43 -15.67 7.55 16.98
CA ILE A 43 -15.97 6.79 15.76
C ILE A 43 -15.99 7.76 14.56
N GLY A 44 -16.64 8.92 14.68
CA GLY A 44 -16.70 9.92 13.62
C GLY A 44 -15.32 10.44 13.19
N SER A 45 -14.44 10.76 14.14
CA SER A 45 -13.07 11.20 13.82
C SER A 45 -12.25 10.10 13.14
N SER A 46 -12.49 8.83 13.50
CA SER A 46 -11.73 7.69 12.97
C SER A 46 -12.17 7.31 11.56
N VAL A 47 -13.47 7.35 11.27
CA VAL A 47 -14.00 7.16 9.92
C VAL A 47 -13.51 8.26 8.98
N MET A 48 -13.53 9.52 9.43
CA MET A 48 -13.01 10.63 8.64
C MET A 48 -11.50 10.53 8.44
N GLY A 49 -10.75 10.10 9.47
CA GLY A 49 -9.32 9.80 9.37
C GLY A 49 -9.01 8.73 8.32
N VAL A 50 -9.79 7.65 8.26
CA VAL A 50 -9.64 6.62 7.23
C VAL A 50 -10.00 7.13 5.85
N ALA A 51 -11.10 7.87 5.69
CA ALA A 51 -11.44 8.46 4.40
C ALA A 51 -10.29 9.35 3.87
N PHE A 52 -9.70 10.17 4.76
CA PHE A 52 -8.56 11.00 4.42
C PHE A 52 -7.30 10.19 4.08
N SER A 53 -7.01 9.12 4.84
CA SER A 53 -5.86 8.24 4.58
C SER A 53 -6.00 7.52 3.24
N VAL A 54 -7.20 7.00 2.94
CA VAL A 54 -7.52 6.35 1.67
C VAL A 54 -7.38 7.32 0.48
N CYS A 55 -7.90 8.55 0.59
CA CYS A 55 -7.76 9.55 -0.46
C CYS A 55 -6.30 9.95 -0.68
N THR A 56 -5.55 10.18 0.40
CA THR A 56 -4.13 10.57 0.33
C THR A 56 -3.32 9.46 -0.32
N ILE A 57 -3.56 8.21 0.04
CA ILE A 57 -2.79 7.07 -0.47
C ILE A 57 -3.21 6.70 -1.89
N GLY A 58 -4.49 6.80 -2.23
CA GLY A 58 -4.94 6.74 -3.62
C GLY A 58 -4.20 7.75 -4.50
N ALA A 59 -3.99 8.98 -4.02
CA ALA A 59 -3.20 9.98 -4.72
C ALA A 59 -1.71 9.59 -4.83
N LEU A 60 -1.10 9.08 -3.76
CA LEU A 60 0.29 8.61 -3.78
C LEU A 60 0.52 7.45 -4.76
N TYR A 61 -0.43 6.51 -4.84
CA TYR A 61 -0.38 5.43 -5.83
C TYR A 61 -0.50 5.96 -7.26
N MET A 62 -1.31 7.00 -7.49
CA MET A 62 -1.42 7.65 -8.80
C MET A 62 -0.11 8.35 -9.21
N VAL A 63 0.63 8.91 -8.25
CA VAL A 63 1.97 9.51 -8.48
C VAL A 63 2.98 8.46 -8.96
N VAL A 64 2.82 7.19 -8.61
CA VAL A 64 3.66 6.08 -9.10
C VAL A 64 3.11 5.52 -10.42
N LEU A 65 1.79 5.36 -10.51
CA LEU A 65 1.12 4.66 -11.61
C LEU A 65 1.10 5.50 -12.90
N ILE A 66 0.80 6.79 -12.83
CA ILE A 66 0.73 7.68 -14.02
C ILE A 66 2.07 7.74 -14.75
N PRO A 67 3.22 8.01 -14.10
CA PRO A 67 4.52 8.04 -14.79
C PRO A 67 4.92 6.68 -15.34
N MET A 68 4.58 5.60 -14.65
CA MET A 68 4.83 4.24 -15.14
C MET A 68 4.03 3.92 -16.41
N MET A 69 2.76 4.36 -16.47
CA MET A 69 1.93 4.24 -17.68
C MET A 69 2.53 5.04 -18.85
N LEU A 70 3.03 6.24 -18.57
CA LEU A 70 3.74 7.09 -19.54
C LEU A 70 5.14 6.57 -19.93
N GLY A 71 5.62 5.51 -19.27
CA GLY A 71 6.92 4.90 -19.57
C GLY A 71 8.12 5.64 -19.00
N HIS A 72 7.89 6.57 -18.07
CA HIS A 72 8.96 7.20 -17.32
C HIS A 72 9.50 6.27 -16.24
N ASN A 73 10.82 6.10 -16.20
CA ASN A 73 11.48 5.24 -15.24
C ASN A 73 11.49 5.82 -13.82
N TRP A 74 11.33 7.14 -13.64
CA TRP A 74 11.30 7.78 -12.33
C TRP A 74 10.08 7.36 -11.48
N GLY A 75 8.95 7.00 -12.11
CA GLY A 75 7.79 6.47 -11.38
C GLY A 75 8.11 5.21 -10.59
N ARG A 76 8.99 4.35 -11.13
CA ARG A 76 9.46 3.16 -10.42
C ARG A 76 10.35 3.51 -9.22
N VAL A 77 11.22 4.52 -9.37
CA VAL A 77 12.08 5.01 -8.28
C VAL A 77 11.24 5.54 -7.13
N VAL A 78 10.23 6.35 -7.43
CA VAL A 78 9.27 6.85 -6.45
C VAL A 78 8.50 5.70 -5.80
N GLY A 79 8.08 4.71 -6.59
CA GLY A 79 7.42 3.52 -6.07
C GLY A 79 8.30 2.67 -5.15
N TYR A 80 9.62 2.58 -5.38
CA TYR A 80 10.52 1.92 -4.43
C TYR A 80 10.52 2.61 -3.07
N VAL A 81 10.64 3.94 -3.06
CA VAL A 81 10.62 4.72 -1.82
C VAL A 81 9.33 4.48 -1.05
N PHE A 82 8.17 4.53 -1.72
CA PHE A 82 6.88 4.27 -1.07
C PHE A 82 6.73 2.82 -0.60
N ALA A 83 7.14 1.84 -1.40
CA ALA A 83 7.06 0.44 -1.00
C ALA A 83 7.96 0.16 0.21
N SER A 84 9.16 0.74 0.26
CA SER A 84 10.06 0.62 1.41
C SER A 84 9.50 1.29 2.66
N LEU A 85 8.99 2.52 2.57
CA LEU A 85 8.36 3.22 3.70
C LEU A 85 7.12 2.49 4.19
N GLY A 86 6.27 2.01 3.27
CA GLY A 86 5.08 1.23 3.61
C GLY A 86 5.43 -0.09 4.29
N THR A 87 6.45 -0.79 3.81
CA THR A 87 6.94 -2.04 4.43
C THR A 87 7.49 -1.78 5.83
N LEU A 88 8.24 -0.69 6.01
CA LEU A 88 8.78 -0.32 7.31
C LEU A 88 7.68 0.07 8.30
N GLY A 89 6.67 0.81 7.85
CA GLY A 89 5.47 1.13 8.63
C GLY A 89 4.71 -0.13 9.06
N ALA A 90 4.48 -1.06 8.13
CA ALA A 90 3.83 -2.34 8.39
C ALA A 90 4.58 -3.19 9.44
N ILE A 91 5.92 -3.24 9.36
CA ILE A 91 6.75 -3.93 10.35
C ILE A 91 6.60 -3.28 11.73
N LEU A 92 6.62 -1.95 11.82
CA LEU A 92 6.42 -1.24 13.08
C LEU A 92 5.02 -1.49 13.65
N ASN A 93 3.99 -1.54 12.80
CA ASN A 93 2.62 -1.83 13.22
C ASN A 93 2.48 -3.28 13.72
N LEU A 94 3.13 -4.24 13.06
CA LEU A 94 3.20 -5.62 13.55
C LEU A 94 3.84 -5.72 14.93
N VAL A 95 4.93 -4.99 15.20
CA VAL A 95 5.55 -4.95 16.54
C VAL A 95 4.57 -4.39 17.57
N TYR A 96 3.81 -3.35 17.22
CA TYR A 96 2.79 -2.76 18.09
C TYR A 96 1.62 -3.72 18.36
N LEU A 97 1.12 -4.40 17.33
CA LEU A 97 0.06 -5.40 17.42
C LEU A 97 0.45 -6.57 18.33
N ILE A 98 1.73 -6.97 18.34
CA ILE A 98 2.24 -8.01 19.24
C ILE A 98 2.10 -7.59 20.72
N GLY A 99 2.31 -6.31 21.02
CA GLY A 99 2.23 -5.78 22.39
C GLY A 99 0.82 -5.51 22.91
N LEU A 100 -0.18 -5.38 22.03
CA LEU A 100 -1.57 -5.03 22.38
C LEU A 100 -2.58 -5.88 21.58
N PRO A 101 -2.70 -7.18 21.89
CA PRO A 101 -3.61 -8.07 21.17
C PRO A 101 -5.06 -7.61 21.32
N GLY A 102 -5.71 -7.37 20.19
CA GLY A 102 -7.11 -6.99 20.10
C GLY A 102 -8.03 -8.09 19.58
N PRO A 103 -9.35 -7.81 19.51
CA PRO A 103 -10.35 -8.77 19.01
C PRO A 103 -10.08 -9.24 17.58
N LEU A 104 -9.46 -8.38 16.75
CA LEU A 104 -9.15 -8.64 15.35
C LEU A 104 -7.65 -8.81 15.09
N TRP A 105 -6.85 -9.10 16.12
CA TRP A 105 -5.39 -9.09 15.98
C TRP A 105 -4.87 -10.06 14.91
N ILE A 106 -5.47 -11.26 14.77
CA ILE A 106 -5.02 -12.27 13.78
C ILE A 106 -5.25 -11.74 12.38
N LEU A 107 -6.40 -11.10 12.16
CA LEU A 107 -6.77 -10.52 10.88
C LEU A 107 -5.82 -9.38 10.51
N ASN A 108 -5.54 -8.48 11.46
CA ASN A 108 -4.58 -7.38 11.26
C ASN A 108 -3.17 -7.90 10.94
N VAL A 109 -2.67 -8.87 11.71
CA VAL A 109 -1.37 -9.50 11.44
C VAL A 109 -1.33 -10.14 10.05
N GLY A 110 -2.41 -10.83 9.64
CA GLY A 110 -2.50 -11.44 8.32
C GLY A 110 -2.47 -10.42 7.18
N VAL A 111 -3.22 -9.31 7.30
CA VAL A 111 -3.25 -8.23 6.30
C VAL A 111 -1.88 -7.55 6.19
N GLU A 112 -1.22 -7.29 7.31
CA GLU A 112 0.11 -6.68 7.36
C GLU A 112 1.18 -7.55 6.69
N LEU A 113 1.18 -8.85 6.98
CA LEU A 113 2.10 -9.80 6.35
C LEU A 113 1.88 -9.88 4.83
N LEU A 114 0.62 -9.86 4.40
CA LEU A 114 0.29 -9.80 2.97
C LEU A 114 0.77 -8.49 2.34
N PHE A 115 0.56 -7.35 3.00
CA PHE A 115 0.98 -6.04 2.52
C PHE A 115 2.51 -5.98 2.36
N ILE A 116 3.26 -6.46 3.34
CA ILE A 116 4.73 -6.60 3.27
C ILE A 116 5.12 -7.48 2.08
N GLY A 117 4.51 -8.67 1.95
CA GLY A 117 4.80 -9.60 0.87
C GLY A 117 4.55 -9.00 -0.52
N VAL A 118 3.45 -8.25 -0.68
CA VAL A 118 3.12 -7.58 -1.95
C VAL A 118 4.07 -6.44 -2.26
N ASN A 119 4.48 -5.65 -1.26
CA ASN A 119 5.47 -4.58 -1.47
C ASN A 119 6.84 -5.15 -1.85
N ILE A 120 7.29 -6.21 -1.19
CA ILE A 120 8.54 -6.91 -1.57
C ILE A 120 8.43 -7.48 -2.99
N ALA A 121 7.32 -8.14 -3.32
CA ALA A 121 7.08 -8.66 -4.66
C ALA A 121 7.09 -7.54 -5.71
N TRP A 122 6.47 -6.40 -5.41
CA TRP A 122 6.46 -5.23 -6.28
C TRP A 122 7.88 -4.74 -6.55
N ILE A 123 8.71 -4.59 -5.50
CA ILE A 123 10.11 -4.15 -5.61
C ILE A 123 10.89 -5.14 -6.49
N VAL A 124 10.79 -6.44 -6.23
CA VAL A 124 11.52 -7.47 -6.98
C VAL A 124 11.13 -7.48 -8.46
N VAL A 125 9.83 -7.39 -8.77
CA VAL A 125 9.35 -7.38 -10.17
C VAL A 125 9.71 -6.06 -10.85
N ALA A 126 9.63 -4.93 -10.16
CA ALA A 126 10.07 -3.64 -10.68
C ALA A 126 11.58 -3.66 -11.01
N ALA A 127 12.40 -4.28 -10.17
CA ALA A 127 13.85 -4.40 -10.37
C ALA A 127 14.18 -5.30 -11.57
N LYS A 128 13.59 -6.50 -11.63
CA LYS A 128 13.78 -7.44 -12.75
C LYS A 128 13.29 -6.88 -14.09
N THR A 129 12.30 -6.00 -14.08
CA THR A 129 11.79 -5.33 -15.30
C THR A 129 12.53 -4.05 -15.64
N TRP A 130 13.49 -3.62 -14.82
CA TRP A 130 14.45 -2.55 -15.13
C TRP A 130 15.66 -3.10 -15.88
N GLU A 131 16.17 -4.26 -15.45
CA GLU A 131 17.35 -4.91 -16.05
C GLU A 131 17.11 -5.45 -17.46
N LYS A 132 15.85 -5.73 -17.83
CA LYS A 132 15.51 -5.99 -19.22
C LYS A 132 15.48 -4.66 -19.97
N PRO A 133 16.43 -4.37 -20.89
CA PRO A 133 16.32 -3.20 -21.73
C PRO A 133 14.94 -3.24 -22.38
N ALA A 134 14.23 -2.11 -22.29
CA ALA A 134 13.07 -1.91 -23.15
C ALA A 134 13.59 -2.16 -24.56
N ALA A 135 13.10 -3.21 -25.22
CA ALA A 135 13.41 -3.48 -26.62
C ALA A 135 13.33 -2.13 -27.35
N ALA A 136 14.47 -1.69 -27.88
CA ALA A 136 14.63 -0.34 -28.38
C ALA A 136 13.45 -0.01 -29.32
N PRO A 137 12.73 1.12 -29.13
CA PRO A 137 11.60 1.44 -29.99
C PRO A 137 12.02 1.90 -31.39
N TYR A 138 13.30 2.07 -31.66
CA TYR A 138 13.76 2.66 -32.90
C TYR A 138 14.44 1.60 -33.78
N PRO A 139 13.88 1.28 -34.96
CA PRO A 139 14.69 0.70 -36.01
C PRO A 139 15.81 1.69 -36.29
N CYS A 140 17.06 1.28 -36.11
CA CYS A 140 18.19 2.04 -36.64
C CYS A 140 17.96 2.12 -38.15
N PRO A 141 17.88 3.32 -38.75
CA PRO A 141 17.83 3.42 -40.20
C PRO A 141 19.10 2.77 -40.77
N PRO A 142 18.99 2.01 -41.88
CA PRO A 142 20.16 1.42 -42.51
C PRO A 142 21.13 2.56 -42.87
N LEU A 143 22.37 2.44 -42.40
CA LEU A 143 23.48 3.25 -42.88
C LEU A 143 23.67 2.88 -44.35
N HIS A 144 23.24 3.78 -45.24
CA HIS A 144 23.60 3.76 -46.65
C HIS A 144 25.04 4.27 -46.83
#